data_AF-A0AAV3ZNR6-F1
#
_entry.id   AF-A0AAV3ZNR6-F1
#
_cell.length_a   1.000
_cell.length_b   1.000
_cell.length_c   1.000
_cell.angle_alpha   90.00
_cell.angle_beta   90.00
_cell.angle_gamma   90.00
#
_symmetry.space_group_name_H-M   'P 1'
#
loop_
_entity.id
_entity.type
_entity.pdbx_description
1 polymer ?
#
loop_
_entity_poly.entity_id
_entity_poly.type
_entity_poly.pdbx_seq_one_letter_code
_entity_poly.pdbx_strand_id
1 'polypeptide(L)'
;MPCRYASRRLSPRECNYSAIERECLAIIFAVRQFSKFQAFCTFVLQTDHKPLSFLKAGAPKNSCLMRWALSLQEYLFHIVPIPGNKNVQADALSRLC
;
A
#
# COMPACT_ATOMS: atom_id res chain seq x y z
N MET A 1 -13.77 -12.69 9.57
CA MET A 1 -12.52 -13.46 9.60
C MET A 1 -11.62 -12.99 8.46
N PRO A 2 -10.32 -12.80 8.68
CA PRO A 2 -9.38 -12.41 7.62
C PRO A 2 -9.00 -13.63 6.78
N CYS A 3 -9.04 -13.47 5.44
CA CYS A 3 -8.79 -14.58 4.52
C CYS A 3 -7.30 -14.87 4.29
N ARG A 4 -6.41 -13.87 4.44
CA ARG A 4 -4.96 -14.04 4.24
C ARG A 4 -4.18 -12.85 4.81
N TYR A 5 -2.99 -13.13 5.37
CA TYR A 5 -2.05 -12.10 5.82
C TYR A 5 -0.77 -12.17 5.00
N ALA A 6 -0.13 -11.03 4.76
CA ALA A 6 1.15 -10.93 4.11
C ALA A 6 1.97 -9.80 4.73
N SER A 7 3.24 -10.06 4.97
CA SER A 7 4.23 -9.08 5.44
C SER A 7 5.54 -9.30 4.69
N ARG A 8 6.35 -8.25 4.59
CA ARG A 8 7.64 -8.30 3.89
C ARG A 8 8.64 -7.38 4.59
N ARG A 9 9.87 -7.88 4.79
CA ARG A 9 10.99 -7.06 5.25
C ARG A 9 11.42 -6.08 4.17
N LEU A 10 11.82 -4.89 4.58
CA LEU A 10 12.41 -3.89 3.69
C LEU A 10 13.84 -4.31 3.35
N SER A 11 14.22 -4.20 2.08
CA SER A 11 15.61 -4.34 1.66
C SER A 11 16.45 -3.14 2.15
N PRO A 12 17.80 -3.25 2.21
CA PRO A 12 18.66 -2.17 2.71
C PRO A 12 18.46 -0.84 1.97
N ARG A 13 18.10 -0.89 0.68
CA ARG A 13 17.79 0.31 -0.12
C ARG A 13 16.44 0.91 0.23
N GLU A 14 15.45 0.07 0.52
CA GLU A 14 14.09 0.47 0.91
C GLU A 14 14.03 0.96 2.36
N CYS A 15 15.00 0.60 3.21
CA CYS A 15 15.14 1.18 4.56
C CYS A 15 15.44 2.68 4.53
N ASN A 16 16.10 3.18 3.49
CA ASN A 16 16.39 4.60 3.32
C ASN A 16 15.20 5.42 2.80
N TYR A 17 14.08 4.77 2.48
CA TYR A 17 12.89 5.45 2.00
C TYR A 17 12.20 6.24 3.10
N SER A 18 11.64 7.38 2.71
CA SER A 18 10.77 8.17 3.59
C SER A 18 9.59 7.34 4.09
N ALA A 19 8.98 7.73 5.21
CA ALA A 19 7.82 7.01 5.74
C ALA A 19 6.71 6.84 4.68
N ILE A 20 6.44 7.87 3.89
CA ILE A 20 5.44 7.85 2.82
C ILE A 20 5.77 6.81 1.75
N GLU A 21 7.04 6.74 1.32
CA GLU A 21 7.48 5.76 0.33
C GLU A 21 7.42 4.33 0.84
N ARG A 22 7.75 4.10 2.13
CA ARG A 22 7.65 2.77 2.76
C ARG A 22 6.20 2.29 2.85
N GLU A 23 5.29 3.17 3.25
CA GLU A 23 3.85 2.87 3.26
C GLU A 23 3.33 2.56 1.86
N CYS A 24 3.72 3.37 0.86
CA CYS A 24 3.33 3.11 -0.52
C CYS A 24 3.87 1.80 -1.06
N LEU A 25 5.11 1.46 -0.73
CA LEU A 25 5.73 0.21 -1.10
C LEU A 25 4.99 -0.99 -0.47
N ALA A 26 4.56 -0.87 0.78
CA ALA A 26 3.76 -1.90 1.44
C ALA A 26 2.41 -2.12 0.73
N ILE A 27 1.74 -1.03 0.32
CA ILE A 27 0.51 -1.10 -0.48
C ILE A 27 0.76 -1.81 -1.83
N ILE A 28 1.78 -1.38 -2.57
CA ILE A 28 2.14 -1.99 -3.86
C ILE A 28 2.43 -3.48 -3.70
N PHE A 29 3.16 -3.84 -2.64
CA PHE A 29 3.45 -5.23 -2.33
C PHE A 29 2.17 -6.02 -2.05
N ALA A 30 1.27 -5.50 -1.22
CA ALA A 30 0.00 -6.15 -0.93
C ALA A 30 -0.85 -6.33 -2.20
N VAL A 31 -1.02 -5.29 -3.01
CA VAL A 31 -1.80 -5.35 -4.26
C VAL A 31 -1.19 -6.38 -5.23
N ARG A 32 0.14 -6.42 -5.35
CA ARG A 32 0.81 -7.42 -6.20
C ARG A 32 0.65 -8.84 -5.67
N GLN A 33 0.77 -9.03 -4.36
CA GLN A 33 0.62 -10.32 -3.70
C GLN A 33 -0.80 -10.89 -3.88
N PHE A 34 -1.80 -10.00 -3.89
CA PHE A 34 -3.20 -10.34 -4.05
C PHE A 34 -3.74 -10.06 -5.47
N SER A 35 -2.87 -9.77 -6.44
CA SER A 35 -3.24 -9.38 -7.81
C SER A 35 -4.14 -10.41 -8.48
N LYS A 36 -3.86 -11.71 -8.28
CA LYS A 36 -4.70 -12.82 -8.79
C LYS A 36 -6.14 -12.80 -8.28
N PHE A 37 -6.38 -12.25 -7.09
CA PHE A 37 -7.71 -12.12 -6.49
C PHE A 37 -8.37 -10.77 -6.80
N GLN A 38 -7.57 -9.75 -7.14
CA GLN A 38 -8.00 -8.35 -7.27
C GLN A 38 -8.12 -7.86 -8.72
N ALA A 39 -7.61 -8.61 -9.70
CA ALA A 39 -7.58 -8.20 -11.11
C ALA A 39 -8.98 -7.97 -11.73
N PHE A 40 -10.04 -8.54 -11.16
CA PHE A 40 -11.40 -8.47 -11.71
C PHE A 40 -12.45 -7.96 -10.71
N CYS A 41 -12.04 -7.56 -9.50
CA CYS A 41 -12.96 -7.16 -8.45
C CYS A 41 -12.55 -5.81 -7.86
N THR A 42 -13.52 -4.91 -7.70
CA THR A 42 -13.31 -3.68 -6.93
C THR A 42 -13.07 -4.03 -5.48
N PHE A 43 -11.98 -3.53 -4.90
CA PHE A 43 -11.64 -3.78 -3.49
C PHE A 43 -11.48 -2.49 -2.70
N VAL A 44 -11.61 -2.60 -1.38
CA VAL A 44 -11.39 -1.48 -0.45
C VAL A 44 -9.98 -1.59 0.10
N LEU A 45 -9.17 -0.56 -0.14
CA LEU A 45 -7.84 -0.44 0.43
C LEU A 45 -7.92 0.42 1.69
N GLN A 46 -7.61 -0.19 2.83
CA GLN A 46 -7.60 0.47 4.13
C GLN A 46 -6.15 0.77 4.54
N THR A 47 -5.86 2.04 4.82
CA THR A 47 -4.52 2.50 5.24
C THR A 47 -4.67 3.63 6.25
N ASP A 48 -3.76 3.67 7.22
CA ASP A 48 -3.70 4.65 8.31
C ASP A 48 -3.02 5.95 7.92
N HIS A 49 -2.24 5.93 6.85
CA HIS A 49 -1.69 7.13 6.24
C HIS A 49 -2.44 7.46 4.94
N LYS A 50 -2.26 8.67 4.40
CA LYS A 50 -2.74 9.04 3.06
C LYS A 50 -1.63 8.93 1.99
N PRO A 51 -0.95 7.78 1.75
CA PRO A 51 0.06 7.74 0.69
C PRO A 51 -0.57 8.10 -0.64
N LEU A 52 -1.76 7.58 -0.93
CA LEU A 52 -2.36 7.67 -2.25
C LEU A 52 -3.05 9.02 -2.55
N SER A 53 -2.92 10.01 -1.66
CA SER A 53 -3.33 11.37 -2.00
C SER A 53 -2.58 11.91 -3.22
N PHE A 54 -1.34 11.48 -3.48
CA PHE A 54 -0.65 11.85 -4.71
C PHE A 54 -1.25 11.22 -5.97
N LEU A 55 -1.94 10.07 -5.88
CA LEU A 55 -2.64 9.51 -7.06
C LEU A 55 -3.76 10.43 -7.54
N LYS A 56 -4.39 11.15 -6.61
CA LYS A 56 -5.50 12.07 -6.91
C LYS A 56 -5.04 13.51 -7.13
N ALA A 57 -3.94 13.94 -6.50
CA ALA A 57 -3.49 15.33 -6.48
C ALA A 57 -2.53 15.73 -7.61
N GLY A 58 -2.11 14.79 -8.47
CA GLY A 58 -1.24 15.05 -9.63
C GLY A 58 0.07 14.26 -9.59
N ALA A 59 0.73 14.15 -10.76
CA ALA A 59 1.89 13.30 -10.95
C ALA A 59 2.97 13.54 -9.88
N PRO A 60 3.38 12.51 -9.12
CA PRO A 60 4.37 12.67 -8.07
C PRO A 60 5.73 13.05 -8.67
N LYS A 61 6.46 13.98 -8.02
CA LYS A 61 7.81 14.41 -8.45
C LYS A 61 8.85 13.28 -8.44
N ASN A 62 8.56 12.20 -7.73
CA ASN A 62 9.44 11.04 -7.62
C ASN A 62 9.08 10.01 -8.70
N SER A 63 10.04 9.68 -9.56
CA SER A 63 9.91 8.69 -10.63
C SER A 63 9.51 7.30 -10.12
N CYS A 64 9.88 6.96 -8.88
CA CYS A 64 9.48 5.71 -8.23
C CYS A 64 7.98 5.69 -7.93
N LEU A 65 7.47 6.76 -7.29
CA LEU A 65 6.05 6.91 -6.98
C LEU A 65 5.20 6.97 -8.26
N MET A 66 5.70 7.57 -9.34
CA MET A 66 4.98 7.62 -10.60
C MET A 66 4.84 6.23 -11.25
N ARG A 67 5.89 5.42 -11.19
CA ARG A 67 5.82 4.02 -11.67
C ARG A 67 4.83 3.20 -10.86
N TRP A 68 4.82 3.38 -9.53
CA TRP A 68 3.87 2.73 -8.64
C TRP A 68 2.44 3.18 -8.89
N ALA A 69 2.24 4.48 -9.17
CA ALA A 69 0.94 5.03 -9.53
C ALA A 69 0.37 4.39 -10.80
N LEU A 70 1.19 4.26 -11.85
CA LEU A 70 0.81 3.60 -13.09
C LEU A 70 0.43 2.13 -12.85
N SER A 71 1.22 1.39 -12.07
CA SER A 71 0.87 0.00 -11.70
C SER A 71 -0.44 -0.09 -10.91
N LEU A 72 -0.78 0.91 -10.10
CA LEU A 72 -2.04 0.92 -9.34
C LEU A 72 -3.24 1.31 -10.21
N GLN A 73 -3.06 2.10 -11.27
CA GLN A 73 -4.15 2.46 -12.19
C GLN A 73 -4.77 1.25 -12.89
N GLU A 74 -4.05 0.14 -13.01
CA GLU A 74 -4.57 -1.12 -13.55
C GLU A 74 -5.63 -1.78 -12.64
N TYR A 75 -5.72 -1.36 -11.37
CA TYR A 75 -6.62 -1.94 -10.37
C TYR A 75 -7.74 -0.99 -10.01
N LEU A 76 -8.95 -1.53 -9.84
CA LEU A 76 -10.10 -0.77 -9.34
C LEU A 76 -10.17 -0.89 -7.81
N PHE A 77 -9.88 0.19 -7.09
CA PHE A 77 -9.96 0.20 -5.64
C PHE A 77 -10.48 1.51 -5.05
N HIS A 78 -11.08 1.41 -3.88
CA HIS A 78 -11.50 2.54 -3.06
C HIS A 78 -10.62 2.67 -1.83
N ILE A 79 -10.01 3.84 -1.65
CA ILE A 79 -9.17 4.12 -0.50
C ILE A 79 -10.05 4.58 0.65
N VAL A 80 -10.01 3.86 1.77
CA VAL A 80 -10.68 4.24 3.00
C VAL A 80 -9.62 4.47 4.08
N PRO A 81 -9.41 5.73 4.51
CA PRO A 81 -8.50 5.99 5.60
C PRO A 81 -9.07 5.40 6.90
N ILE A 82 -8.25 4.64 7.63
CA ILE A 82 -8.62 4.08 8.93
C ILE A 82 -7.74 4.71 10.01
N PRO A 83 -8.30 5.22 11.12
CA PRO A 83 -7.47 5.72 12.20
C PRO A 83 -6.55 4.60 12.72
N GLY A 84 -5.27 4.88 12.92
CA GLY A 84 -4.25 3.87 13.29
C GLY A 84 -4.64 2.99 14.49
N ASN A 85 -5.46 3.51 15.42
CA ASN A 85 -5.99 2.76 16.55
C ASN A 85 -6.90 1.56 16.17
N LYS A 86 -7.49 1.58 14.96
CA LYS A 86 -8.25 0.44 14.41
C LYS A 86 -7.41 -0.44 13.48
N ASN A 87 -6.17 -0.05 13.18
CA ASN A 87 -5.25 -0.78 12.30
C ASN A 87 -4.31 -1.72 13.08
N VAL A 88 -4.76 -2.23 14.24
CA VAL A 88 -3.95 -3.01 15.19
C VAL A 88 -3.33 -4.26 14.55
N GLN A 89 -4.05 -4.93 13.65
CA GLN A 89 -3.57 -6.16 13.01
C GLN A 89 -2.45 -5.88 12.00
N ALA A 90 -2.58 -4.84 11.18
CA ALA A 90 -1.53 -4.48 10.23
C ALA A 90 -0.30 -3.91 10.95
N ASP A 91 -0.51 -3.10 12.00
CA ASP A 91 0.56 -2.54 12.82
C ASP A 91 1.33 -3.63 13.60
N ALA A 92 0.64 -4.66 14.09
CA ALA A 92 1.31 -5.81 14.71
C ALA A 92 2.20 -6.57 13.69
N LEU A 93 1.69 -6.80 12.48
CA LEU A 93 2.42 -7.53 11.44
C LEU A 93 3.60 -6.73 10.87
N SER A 94 3.48 -5.42 10.77
CA SER A 94 4.57 -4.54 10.31
C SER A 94 5.70 -4.42 11.34
N ARG A 95 5.37 -4.44 12.65
CA ARG A 95 6.35 -4.39 13.74
C ARG A 95 7.11 -5.70 13.98
N LEU A 96 6.53 -6.83 13.60
CA LEU A 96 7.16 -8.15 13.75
C LEU A 96 8.21 -8.46 12.68
N CYS A 97 8.23 -7.70 11.58
CA CYS A 97 9.08 -7.97 10.42
C CYS A 97 10.39 -7.20 10.45
#